data_AF-A0A4Y7SVS8-F1
#
_entry.id   AF-A0A4Y7SVS8-F1
#
_cell.length_a   1.000
_cell.length_b   1.000
_cell.length_c   1.000
_cell.angle_alpha   90.00
_cell.angle_beta   90.00
_cell.angle_gamma   90.00
#
_symmetry.space_group_name_H-M   'P 1'
#
loop_
_entity.id
_entity.type
_entity.pdbx_description
1 polymer ?
#
loop_
_entity_poly.entity_id
_entity_poly.type
_entity_poly.pdbx_seq_one_letter_code
_entity_poly.pdbx_strand_id
1 'polypeptide(L)'
;MLGWRDGRGNITGDPLTDLPTLPTRPGTFKPTGRYTQERMEAMDKAHSGPFLWPEERKLLHSFMMLHHLGFAWNDSERGSFKLEYFPPIEIPTTPHTPWVLKNIPIPPGLYDRVCEMIRKKIEAGVYEPSNSSYRSRWFCVLKKDGESLRIVHSLEPLNAVTIAHSGVPPATEDLASKFAGRSCGSCLDLYMGYDERASNPSYGLDQFGTYFPR
;
A
#
# COMPACT_ATOMS: atom_id res chain seq x y z
N MET A 1 1.71 17.73 -31.24
CA MET A 1 0.57 18.23 -30.45
C MET A 1 -0.36 17.04 -30.20
N LEU A 2 -0.16 16.31 -29.10
CA LEU A 2 -1.04 15.21 -28.69
C LEU A 2 -1.39 15.46 -27.23
N GLY A 3 -2.66 15.80 -27.02
CA GLY A 3 -3.22 16.11 -25.73
C GLY A 3 -3.28 14.85 -24.88
N TRP A 4 -2.60 14.90 -23.75
CA TRP A 4 -2.86 14.03 -22.61
C TRP A 4 -4.29 14.31 -22.15
N ARG A 5 -5.21 13.34 -22.33
CA ARG A 5 -6.41 13.34 -21.49
C ARG A 5 -5.93 12.94 -20.11
N ASP A 6 -6.01 13.88 -19.18
CA ASP A 6 -5.86 13.53 -17.80
C ASP A 6 -6.91 12.44 -17.46
N GLY A 7 -6.50 11.47 -16.65
CA GLY A 7 -7.44 10.63 -15.93
C GLY A 7 -7.90 11.33 -14.66
N ARG A 8 -7.90 12.67 -14.62
CA ARG A 8 -8.57 13.38 -13.53
C ARG A 8 -10.03 13.34 -13.95
N GLY A 9 -10.85 12.58 -13.23
CA GLY A 9 -12.28 12.87 -13.25
C GLY A 9 -12.42 14.38 -13.13
N ASN A 10 -13.12 15.01 -14.07
CA ASN A 10 -13.31 16.45 -14.06
C ASN A 10 -14.14 16.75 -12.80
N ILE A 11 -13.48 17.06 -11.68
CA ILE A 11 -14.15 17.37 -10.42
C ILE A 11 -14.79 18.74 -10.62
N THR A 12 -16.02 18.73 -11.08
CA THR A 12 -16.83 19.93 -11.30
C THR A 12 -17.53 20.29 -9.98
N GLY A 13 -17.29 21.51 -9.48
CA GLY A 13 -17.84 22.01 -8.22
C GLY A 13 -16.75 22.27 -7.18
N ASP A 14 -17.07 23.05 -6.15
CA ASP A 14 -16.18 23.21 -5.00
C ASP A 14 -16.24 21.93 -4.14
N PRO A 15 -15.13 21.16 -4.03
CA PRO A 15 -15.11 19.90 -3.27
C PRO A 15 -15.32 20.11 -1.77
N LEU A 16 -15.33 21.36 -1.30
CA LEU A 16 -15.58 21.72 0.09
C LEU A 16 -17.07 22.00 0.38
N THR A 17 -17.91 22.11 -0.65
CA THR A 17 -19.33 22.51 -0.49
C THR A 17 -20.12 21.57 0.42
N ASP A 18 -19.87 20.27 0.30
CA ASP A 18 -20.57 19.23 1.06
C ASP A 18 -19.76 18.72 2.27
N LEU A 19 -18.69 19.44 2.66
CA LEU A 19 -17.93 19.06 3.84
C LEU A 19 -18.82 19.21 5.08
N PRO A 20 -19.00 18.14 5.87
CA PRO A 20 -19.79 18.22 7.09
C PRO A 20 -19.12 19.20 8.06
N THR A 21 -19.92 20.06 8.69
CA THR A 21 -19.45 20.95 9.73
C THR A 21 -18.90 20.11 10.89
N LEU A 22 -17.62 20.27 11.18
CA LEU A 22 -16.98 19.52 12.26
C LEU A 22 -17.55 19.97 13.62
N PRO A 23 -17.92 19.02 14.50
CA PRO A 23 -18.36 19.37 15.84
C PRO A 23 -17.20 20.04 16.60
N THR A 24 -17.48 21.17 17.25
CA THR A 24 -16.47 21.90 18.04
C THR A 24 -16.11 21.19 19.35
N ARG A 25 -16.89 20.17 19.74
CA ARG A 25 -16.64 19.30 20.88
C ARG A 25 -16.77 17.84 20.43
N PRO A 26 -15.65 17.11 20.28
CA PRO A 26 -15.70 15.71 19.91
C PRO A 26 -16.45 14.90 20.97
N GLY A 27 -17.23 13.91 20.53
CA GLY A 27 -17.92 13.01 21.44
C GLY A 27 -16.94 12.12 22.22
N THR A 28 -17.42 11.50 23.29
CA THR A 28 -16.65 10.48 24.01
C THR A 28 -16.39 9.28 23.10
N PHE A 29 -15.23 8.67 23.25
CA PHE A 29 -14.91 7.43 22.55
C PHE A 29 -15.99 6.36 22.74
N LYS A 30 -16.36 5.71 21.64
CA LYS A 30 -17.21 4.53 21.58
C LYS A 30 -16.65 3.60 20.50
N PRO A 31 -16.35 2.33 20.81
CA PRO A 31 -15.88 1.38 19.80
C PRO A 31 -16.81 1.40 18.57
N THR A 32 -16.25 1.65 17.39
CA THR A 32 -17.02 1.88 16.16
C THR A 32 -16.39 1.13 15.01
N GLY A 33 -17.11 0.11 14.51
CA GLY A 33 -16.67 -0.71 13.38
C GLY A 33 -15.26 -1.27 13.57
N ARG A 34 -14.32 -0.81 12.73
CA ARG A 34 -12.90 -1.21 12.79
C ARG A 34 -12.13 -0.56 13.93
N TYR A 35 -12.61 0.53 14.53
CA TYR A 35 -11.89 1.22 15.61
C TYR A 35 -12.34 0.69 16.98
N THR A 36 -11.68 -0.38 17.43
CA THR A 36 -11.98 -1.10 18.67
C THR A 36 -11.33 -0.46 19.89
N GLN A 37 -11.72 -0.90 21.09
CA GLN A 37 -11.08 -0.50 22.36
C GLN A 37 -9.56 -0.76 22.34
N GLU A 38 -9.15 -1.95 21.91
CA GLU A 38 -7.73 -2.34 21.80
C GLU A 38 -6.95 -1.41 20.86
N ARG A 39 -7.52 -1.07 19.70
CA ARG A 39 -6.89 -0.15 18.72
C ARG A 39 -6.77 1.27 19.27
N MET A 40 -7.76 1.71 20.05
CA MET A 40 -7.71 3.00 20.74
C MET A 40 -6.60 3.02 21.80
N GLU A 41 -6.48 1.98 22.63
CA GLU A 41 -5.42 1.86 23.62
C GLU A 41 -4.03 1.81 22.98
N ALA A 42 -3.89 1.10 21.86
CA ALA A 42 -2.66 1.09 21.08
C ALA A 42 -2.29 2.48 20.55
N MET A 43 -3.28 3.26 20.08
CA MET A 43 -3.09 4.65 19.67
C MET A 43 -2.65 5.55 20.83
N ASP A 44 -3.27 5.40 22.00
CA ASP A 44 -2.89 6.16 23.21
C ASP A 44 -1.48 5.81 23.67
N LYS A 45 -1.11 4.53 23.59
CA LYS A 45 0.26 4.08 23.90
C LYS A 45 1.27 4.71 22.93
N ALA A 46 0.97 4.72 21.63
CA ALA A 46 1.81 5.33 20.60
C ALA A 46 1.95 6.86 20.78
N HIS A 47 0.91 7.51 21.30
CA HIS A 47 0.88 8.96 21.56
C HIS A 47 0.99 9.31 23.04
N SER A 48 1.65 8.46 23.84
CA SER A 48 1.71 8.62 25.30
C SER A 48 2.47 9.89 25.77
N GLY A 49 3.28 10.48 24.89
CA GLY A 49 4.03 11.71 25.17
C GLY A 49 3.18 12.99 25.29
N PRO A 50 3.81 14.11 25.67
CA PRO A 50 3.13 15.40 25.89
C PRO A 50 2.75 16.13 24.60
N PHE A 51 2.97 15.53 23.43
CA PHE A 51 2.73 16.15 22.13
C PHE A 51 1.25 16.49 21.91
N LEU A 52 0.33 15.60 22.29
CA LEU A 52 -1.11 15.82 22.19
C LEU A 52 -1.73 16.10 23.56
N TRP A 53 -2.49 17.18 23.66
CA TRP A 53 -3.30 17.49 24.82
C TRP A 53 -4.48 16.50 24.96
N PRO A 54 -5.05 16.33 26.18
CA PRO A 54 -6.17 15.43 26.38
C PRO A 54 -7.36 15.69 25.44
N GLU A 55 -7.66 16.95 25.12
CA GLU A 55 -8.73 17.30 24.18
C GLU A 55 -8.37 17.00 22.71
N GLU A 56 -7.10 17.14 22.33
CA GLU A 56 -6.63 16.77 20.98
C GLU A 56 -6.66 15.25 20.78
N ARG A 57 -6.38 14.47 21.83
CA ARG A 57 -6.54 13.00 21.79
C ARG A 57 -8.00 12.59 21.62
N LYS A 58 -8.93 13.27 22.30
CA LYS A 58 -10.38 13.04 22.08
C LYS A 58 -10.78 13.35 20.64
N LEU A 59 -10.25 14.43 20.06
CA LEU A 59 -10.47 14.76 18.65
C LEU A 59 -9.91 13.68 17.72
N LEU A 60 -8.70 13.18 17.98
CA LEU A 60 -8.08 12.08 17.25
C LEU A 60 -8.97 10.83 17.28
N HIS A 61 -9.46 10.41 18.45
CA HIS A 61 -10.36 9.26 18.55
C HIS A 61 -11.69 9.50 17.82
N SER A 62 -12.24 10.71 17.90
CA SER A 62 -13.44 11.07 17.13
C SER A 62 -13.22 10.95 15.62
N PHE A 63 -12.07 11.41 15.13
CA PHE A 63 -11.68 11.29 13.73
C PHE A 63 -11.52 9.82 13.32
N MET A 64 -10.83 9.00 14.12
CA MET A 64 -10.66 7.56 13.86
C MET A 64 -12.00 6.81 13.85
N MET A 65 -12.93 7.15 14.75
CA MET A 65 -14.28 6.56 14.77
C MET A 65 -15.08 6.94 13.52
N LEU A 66 -15.08 8.23 13.15
CA LEU A 66 -15.84 8.73 12.01
C LEU A 66 -15.37 8.10 10.69
N HIS A 67 -14.06 7.91 10.56
CA HIS A 67 -13.43 7.38 9.34
C HIS A 67 -12.96 5.94 9.50
N HIS A 68 -13.60 5.14 10.37
CA HIS A 68 -13.11 3.80 10.72
C HIS A 68 -12.91 2.87 9.52
N LEU A 69 -13.66 3.04 8.41
CA LEU A 69 -13.49 2.26 7.18
C LEU A 69 -12.28 2.68 6.34
N GLY A 70 -11.79 3.91 6.52
CA GLY A 70 -10.62 4.44 5.81
C GLY A 70 -9.29 3.95 6.36
N PHE A 71 -9.29 3.40 7.58
CA PHE A 71 -8.08 2.85 8.21
C PHE A 71 -8.03 1.33 8.10
N ALA A 72 -6.87 0.82 7.69
CA ALA A 72 -6.56 -0.60 7.66
C ALA A 72 -5.58 -0.93 8.79
N TRP A 73 -5.90 -1.96 9.57
CA TRP A 73 -5.06 -2.42 10.69
C TRP A 73 -4.44 -3.79 10.44
N ASN A 74 -4.92 -4.50 9.43
CA ASN A 74 -4.41 -5.78 8.97
C ASN A 74 -4.68 -5.96 7.47
N ASP A 75 -4.10 -7.01 6.89
CA ASP A 75 -4.18 -7.27 5.44
C ASP A 75 -5.61 -7.52 4.93
N SER A 76 -6.53 -8.01 5.76
CA SER A 76 -7.93 -8.22 5.37
C SER A 76 -8.74 -6.93 5.26
N GLU A 77 -8.25 -5.85 5.86
CA GLU A 77 -8.89 -4.53 5.87
C GLU A 77 -8.35 -3.60 4.77
N ARG A 78 -7.38 -4.07 3.97
CA ARG A 78 -6.71 -3.30 2.93
C ARG A 78 -7.70 -2.76 1.91
N GLY A 79 -7.45 -1.54 1.45
CA GLY A 79 -8.20 -0.94 0.35
C GLY A 79 -7.74 -1.48 -1.00
N SER A 80 -8.57 -1.28 -2.01
CA SER A 80 -8.18 -1.38 -3.42
C SER A 80 -8.82 -0.22 -4.16
N PHE A 81 -8.11 0.35 -5.12
CA PHE A 81 -8.71 1.37 -5.98
C PHE A 81 -9.84 0.76 -6.81
N LYS A 82 -10.92 1.53 -6.93
CA LYS A 82 -12.03 1.15 -7.79
C LYS A 82 -11.56 1.14 -9.25
N LEU A 83 -11.78 0.03 -9.94
CA LEU A 83 -11.33 -0.19 -11.31
C LEU A 83 -11.94 0.82 -12.31
N GLU A 84 -13.11 1.38 -11.97
CA GLU A 84 -13.79 2.44 -12.71
C GLU A 84 -12.97 3.74 -12.82
N TYR A 85 -12.16 4.05 -11.79
CA TYR A 85 -11.28 5.23 -11.79
C TYR A 85 -9.83 4.87 -12.12
N PHE A 86 -9.40 3.67 -11.72
CA PHE A 86 -8.02 3.21 -11.87
C PHE A 86 -8.02 1.85 -12.57
N PRO A 87 -8.01 1.82 -13.92
CA PRO A 87 -7.92 0.56 -14.64
C PRO A 87 -6.58 -0.14 -14.33
N PRO A 88 -6.52 -1.47 -14.51
CA PRO A 88 -5.32 -2.24 -14.29
C PRO A 88 -4.10 -1.64 -15.00
N ILE A 89 -2.95 -1.62 -14.32
CA ILE A 89 -1.71 -1.09 -14.88
C ILE A 89 -1.25 -2.01 -16.02
N GLU A 90 -0.88 -1.37 -17.13
CA GLU A 90 -0.08 -1.99 -18.18
C GLU A 90 1.36 -1.50 -18.05
N ILE A 91 2.32 -2.43 -18.03
CA ILE A 91 3.74 -2.12 -17.95
C ILE A 91 4.27 -2.04 -19.38
N PRO A 92 4.60 -0.83 -19.89
CA PRO A 92 5.13 -0.69 -21.24
C PRO A 92 6.54 -1.28 -21.29
N THR A 93 6.80 -2.18 -22.24
CA THR A 93 8.11 -2.82 -22.43
C THR A 93 8.63 -2.67 -23.84
N THR A 94 9.94 -2.59 -24.02
CA THR A 94 10.57 -2.75 -25.35
C THR A 94 10.50 -4.20 -25.83
N PRO A 95 10.63 -4.50 -27.14
CA PRO A 95 10.75 -5.88 -27.62
C PRO A 95 11.88 -6.64 -26.90
N HIS A 96 11.58 -7.81 -26.35
CA HIS A 96 12.54 -8.62 -25.61
C HIS A 96 12.16 -10.11 -25.64
N THR A 97 13.08 -10.96 -25.18
CA THR A 97 12.82 -12.38 -24.98
C THR A 97 12.47 -12.64 -23.51
N PRO A 98 11.45 -13.47 -23.21
CA PRO A 98 11.16 -13.88 -21.84
C PRO A 98 12.37 -14.50 -21.16
N TRP A 99 12.56 -14.19 -19.87
CA TRP A 99 13.67 -14.73 -19.07
C TRP A 99 13.19 -15.85 -18.15
N VAL A 100 14.05 -16.86 -17.98
CA VAL A 100 13.85 -17.92 -17.00
C VAL A 100 15.08 -18.02 -16.11
N LEU A 101 14.96 -17.52 -14.88
CA LEU A 101 16.07 -17.47 -13.94
C LEU A 101 15.89 -18.50 -12.82
N LYS A 102 17.01 -19.09 -12.38
CA LYS A 102 17.05 -20.03 -11.26
C LYS A 102 16.94 -19.28 -9.94
N ASN A 103 16.02 -19.71 -9.08
CA ASN A 103 15.83 -19.16 -7.74
C ASN A 103 17.05 -19.35 -6.84
N ILE A 104 17.22 -18.41 -5.92
CA ILE A 104 18.14 -18.55 -4.79
C ILE A 104 17.55 -19.61 -3.84
N PRO A 105 18.32 -20.61 -3.38
CA PRO A 105 17.82 -21.61 -2.44
C PRO A 105 17.29 -20.98 -1.16
N ILE A 106 16.12 -21.42 -0.71
CA ILE A 106 15.57 -21.02 0.58
C ILE A 106 16.33 -21.79 1.67
N PRO A 107 16.90 -21.11 2.69
CA PRO A 107 17.53 -21.80 3.81
C PRO A 107 16.55 -22.77 4.49
N PRO A 108 16.96 -24.01 4.82
CA PRO A 108 16.04 -25.02 5.37
C PRO A 108 15.26 -24.55 6.59
N GLY A 109 15.90 -23.82 7.51
CA GLY A 109 15.24 -23.29 8.71
C GLY A 109 14.21 -22.18 8.47
N LEU A 110 14.15 -21.61 7.26
CA LEU A 110 13.16 -20.59 6.89
C LEU A 110 12.04 -21.14 6.00
N TYR A 111 12.16 -22.40 5.55
CA TYR A 111 11.31 -22.96 4.50
C TYR A 111 9.82 -22.89 4.85
N ASP A 112 9.43 -23.44 6.00
CA ASP A 112 8.02 -23.52 6.41
C ASP A 112 7.40 -22.13 6.59
N ARG A 113 8.15 -21.20 7.18
CA ARG A 113 7.73 -19.80 7.38
C ARG A 113 7.48 -19.11 6.05
N VAL A 114 8.36 -19.33 5.08
CA VAL A 114 8.24 -18.74 3.74
C VAL A 114 7.06 -19.35 2.98
N CYS A 115 6.81 -20.65 3.12
CA CYS A 115 5.62 -21.29 2.56
C CYS A 115 4.33 -20.72 3.14
N GLU A 116 4.26 -20.54 4.45
CA GLU A 116 3.10 -19.92 5.11
C GLU A 116 2.86 -18.49 4.60
N MET A 117 3.92 -17.69 4.46
CA MET A 117 3.82 -16.32 3.93
C MET A 117 3.26 -16.29 2.51
N ILE A 118 3.70 -17.19 1.62
CA ILE A 118 3.18 -17.25 0.25
C ILE A 118 1.71 -17.67 0.25
N ARG A 119 1.32 -18.66 1.07
CA ARG A 119 -0.09 -19.07 1.20
C ARG A 119 -0.98 -17.92 1.66
N LYS A 120 -0.56 -17.14 2.68
CA LYS A 120 -1.29 -15.95 3.14
C LYS A 120 -1.43 -14.90 2.04
N LYS A 121 -0.39 -14.69 1.22
CA LYS A 121 -0.47 -13.77 0.07
C LYS A 121 -1.40 -14.25 -1.04
N ILE A 122 -1.51 -15.57 -1.24
CA ILE A 122 -2.50 -16.16 -2.17
C ILE A 122 -3.92 -15.96 -1.62
N GLU A 123 -4.15 -16.27 -0.34
CA GLU A 123 -5.46 -16.08 0.32
C GLU A 123 -5.89 -14.61 0.30
N ALA A 124 -4.96 -13.68 0.50
CA ALA A 124 -5.21 -12.24 0.41
C ALA A 124 -5.44 -11.74 -1.04
N GLY A 125 -5.31 -12.59 -2.06
CA GLY A 125 -5.45 -12.23 -3.47
C GLY A 125 -4.32 -11.34 -4.01
N VAL A 126 -3.16 -11.33 -3.33
CA VAL A 126 -1.95 -10.61 -3.80
C VAL A 126 -1.17 -11.48 -4.79
N TYR A 127 -1.18 -12.80 -4.60
CA TYR A 127 -0.56 -13.77 -5.51
C TYR A 127 -1.60 -14.71 -6.09
N GLU A 128 -1.39 -15.10 -7.34
CA GLU A 128 -2.19 -16.11 -8.04
C GLU A 128 -1.29 -17.13 -8.76
N PRO A 129 -1.74 -18.39 -8.90
CA PRO A 129 -1.06 -19.34 -9.78
C PRO A 129 -1.03 -18.83 -11.23
N SER A 130 0.13 -18.93 -11.87
CA SER A 130 0.33 -18.47 -13.26
C SER A 130 1.13 -19.48 -14.07
N ASN A 131 0.91 -19.49 -15.39
CA ASN A 131 1.64 -20.30 -16.38
C ASN A 131 2.31 -19.40 -17.44
N SER A 132 2.98 -18.35 -16.99
CA SER A 132 3.68 -17.42 -17.87
C SER A 132 5.06 -17.96 -18.30
N SER A 133 5.61 -17.33 -19.36
CA SER A 133 6.94 -17.65 -19.90
C SER A 133 8.08 -16.96 -19.15
N TYR A 134 7.77 -16.14 -18.14
CA TYR A 134 8.75 -15.43 -17.32
C TYR A 134 9.00 -16.15 -16.00
N ARG A 135 10.24 -16.13 -15.52
CA ARG A 135 10.56 -16.58 -14.16
C ARG A 135 11.66 -15.71 -13.57
N SER A 136 11.24 -14.80 -12.71
CA SER A 136 12.14 -13.92 -11.96
C SER A 136 12.69 -14.62 -10.72
N ARG A 137 13.91 -14.22 -10.31
CA ARG A 137 14.51 -14.63 -9.03
C ARG A 137 13.77 -13.96 -7.89
N TRP A 138 13.73 -14.61 -6.74
CA TRP A 138 13.32 -13.99 -5.49
C TRP A 138 14.09 -14.59 -4.32
N PHE A 139 14.13 -13.87 -3.21
CA PHE A 139 14.79 -14.28 -1.98
C PHE A 139 14.12 -13.65 -0.76
N CYS A 140 14.48 -14.09 0.44
CA CYS A 140 13.97 -13.54 1.69
C CYS A 140 15.04 -12.72 2.40
N VAL A 141 14.62 -11.63 3.03
CA VAL A 141 15.46 -10.76 3.86
C VAL A 141 14.82 -10.64 5.23
N LEU A 142 15.61 -10.72 6.30
CA LEU A 142 15.16 -10.41 7.66
C LEU A 142 15.00 -8.90 7.82
N LYS A 143 13.89 -8.45 8.40
CA LYS A 143 13.71 -7.05 8.78
C LYS A 143 14.64 -6.71 9.95
N LYS A 144 14.76 -5.41 10.24
CA LYS A 144 15.56 -4.89 11.36
C LYS A 144 15.16 -5.44 12.73
N ASP A 145 13.93 -5.96 12.86
CA ASP A 145 13.44 -6.62 14.08
C ASP A 145 14.09 -7.99 14.33
N GLY A 146 14.82 -8.55 13.37
CA GLY A 146 15.52 -9.83 13.49
C GLY A 146 14.62 -11.06 13.38
N GLU A 147 13.30 -10.88 13.30
CA GLU A 147 12.32 -11.97 13.33
C GLU A 147 11.47 -12.01 12.07
N SER A 148 11.02 -10.86 11.57
CA SER A 148 10.12 -10.78 10.43
C SER A 148 10.86 -10.99 9.12
N LEU A 149 10.28 -11.79 8.22
CA LEU A 149 10.80 -11.99 6.87
C LEU A 149 10.10 -11.08 5.85
N ARG A 150 10.84 -10.66 4.83
CA ARG A 150 10.32 -9.99 3.63
C ARG A 150 10.74 -10.75 2.40
N ILE A 151 9.77 -11.13 1.57
CA ILE A 151 9.99 -11.67 0.23
C ILE A 151 10.39 -10.50 -0.68
N VAL A 152 11.50 -10.66 -1.40
CA VAL A 152 12.03 -9.69 -2.35
C VAL A 152 12.10 -10.34 -3.72
N HIS A 153 11.37 -9.76 -4.68
CA HIS A 153 11.42 -10.15 -6.08
C HIS A 153 12.54 -9.38 -6.79
N SER A 154 13.45 -10.13 -7.42
CA SER A 154 14.58 -9.58 -8.17
C SER A 154 14.11 -9.23 -9.59
N LEU A 155 13.50 -8.04 -9.71
CA LEU A 155 12.91 -7.55 -10.96
C LEU A 155 13.91 -6.80 -11.86
N GLU A 156 15.22 -7.02 -11.68
CA GLU A 156 16.27 -6.42 -12.54
C GLU A 156 16.03 -6.67 -14.04
N PRO A 157 15.65 -7.89 -14.49
CA PRO A 157 15.38 -8.14 -15.90
C PRO A 157 14.16 -7.36 -16.41
N LEU A 158 13.11 -7.26 -15.58
CA LEU A 158 11.91 -6.50 -15.91
C LEU A 158 12.21 -5.00 -16.02
N ASN A 159 12.96 -4.46 -15.06
CA ASN A 159 13.37 -3.06 -15.06
C ASN A 159 14.22 -2.71 -16.30
N ALA A 160 15.01 -3.65 -16.82
CA ALA A 160 15.84 -3.44 -18.00
C ALA A 160 15.04 -3.31 -19.31
N VAL A 161 13.85 -3.90 -19.37
CA VAL A 161 12.98 -3.87 -20.56
C VAL A 161 11.79 -2.92 -20.42
N THR A 162 11.52 -2.43 -19.20
CA THR A 162 10.43 -1.50 -18.91
C THR A 162 10.78 -0.11 -19.42
N ILE A 163 9.84 0.49 -20.17
CA ILE A 163 9.97 1.87 -20.65
C ILE A 163 9.76 2.80 -19.45
N ALA A 164 10.80 3.57 -19.11
CA ALA A 164 10.78 4.47 -17.98
C ALA A 164 9.72 5.58 -18.15
N HIS A 165 8.91 5.78 -17.11
CA HIS A 165 7.97 6.89 -17.07
C HIS A 165 8.73 8.20 -16.84
N SER A 166 8.40 9.26 -17.59
CA SER A 166 9.04 10.57 -17.48
C SER A 166 8.56 11.42 -16.30
N GLY A 167 7.64 10.89 -15.49
CA GLY A 167 7.10 11.58 -14.32
C GLY A 167 8.16 11.71 -13.23
N VAL A 168 8.56 12.95 -12.98
CA VAL A 168 9.42 13.28 -11.85
C VAL A 168 8.53 13.39 -10.60
N PRO A 169 8.88 12.75 -9.47
CA PRO A 169 8.21 13.00 -8.21
C PRO A 169 8.16 14.51 -7.91
N PRO A 170 7.08 15.02 -7.31
CA PRO A 170 7.01 16.43 -6.95
C PRO A 170 8.19 16.80 -6.04
N ALA A 171 8.73 18.01 -6.21
CA ALA A 171 9.76 18.53 -5.32
C ALA A 171 9.20 18.57 -3.89
N THR A 172 9.79 17.77 -3.00
CA THR A 172 9.29 17.57 -1.64
C THR A 172 9.33 18.85 -0.82
N GLU A 173 10.35 19.68 -1.02
CA GLU A 173 10.50 20.99 -0.36
C GLU A 173 9.42 21.97 -0.80
N ASP A 174 9.14 22.05 -2.10
CA ASP A 174 8.07 22.90 -2.63
C ASP A 174 6.69 22.45 -2.17
N LEU A 175 6.50 21.13 -2.00
CA LEU A 175 5.28 20.60 -1.43
C LEU A 175 5.17 20.94 0.06
N ALA A 176 6.24 20.75 0.83
CA ALA A 176 6.28 21.02 2.26
C ALA A 176 6.08 22.51 2.57
N SER A 177 6.67 23.42 1.78
CA SER A 177 6.54 24.86 1.97
C SER A 177 5.11 25.37 1.84
N LYS A 178 4.24 24.71 1.06
CA LYS A 178 2.81 25.03 0.98
C LYS A 178 2.06 24.81 2.30
N PHE A 179 2.62 24.02 3.21
CA PHE A 179 2.09 23.80 4.55
C PHE A 179 2.72 24.72 5.61
N ALA A 180 3.66 25.61 5.22
CA ALA A 180 4.25 26.56 6.14
C ALA A 180 3.18 27.49 6.75
N GLY A 181 3.28 27.76 8.06
CA GLY A 181 2.35 28.62 8.78
C GLY A 181 0.99 27.99 9.08
N ARG A 182 0.76 26.70 8.76
CA ARG A 182 -0.43 25.97 9.22
C ARG A 182 -0.28 25.61 10.70
N SER A 183 -1.36 25.82 11.47
CA SER A 183 -1.39 25.56 12.91
C SER A 183 -1.50 24.07 13.26
N CYS A 184 -1.91 23.23 12.31
CA CYS A 184 -2.05 21.79 12.48
C CYS A 184 -1.67 21.09 11.17
N GLY A 185 -1.03 19.93 11.30
CA GLY A 185 -0.70 19.04 10.20
C GLY A 185 -0.95 17.59 10.59
N SER A 186 -1.32 16.78 9.62
CA SER A 186 -1.42 15.33 9.77
C SER A 186 -0.65 14.65 8.64
N CYS A 187 -0.07 13.50 8.95
CA CYS A 187 0.58 12.64 7.97
C CYS A 187 -0.10 11.28 8.03
N LEU A 188 -0.56 10.81 6.88
CA LEU A 188 -1.15 9.49 6.71
C LEU A 188 -0.32 8.74 5.67
N ASP A 189 -0.14 7.45 5.88
CA ASP A 189 0.55 6.58 4.94
C ASP A 189 -0.43 5.52 4.42
N LEU A 190 -0.24 5.12 3.16
CA LEU A 190 -1.07 4.10 2.52
C LEU A 190 -0.58 2.71 2.94
N TYR A 191 -1.46 1.93 3.56
CA TYR A 191 -1.15 0.57 3.96
C TYR A 191 -1.01 -0.33 2.73
N MET A 192 0.22 -0.79 2.45
CA MET A 192 0.54 -1.56 1.24
C MET A 192 0.18 -0.83 -0.07
N GLY A 193 0.47 0.48 -0.17
CA GLY A 193 0.01 1.32 -1.28
C GLY A 193 0.28 0.83 -2.71
N TYR A 194 1.31 0.00 -2.96
CA TYR A 194 1.53 -0.60 -4.28
C TYR A 194 0.50 -1.69 -4.63
N ASP A 195 -0.02 -2.41 -3.64
CA ASP A 195 -0.95 -3.54 -3.82
C ASP A 195 -2.42 -3.06 -3.95
N GLU A 196 -2.67 -1.75 -3.82
CA GLU A 196 -4.01 -1.16 -3.98
C GLU A 196 -4.45 -1.08 -5.44
N ARG A 197 -3.51 -1.13 -6.40
CA ARG A 197 -3.80 -1.05 -7.83
C ARG A 197 -3.63 -2.41 -8.50
N ALA A 198 -4.63 -2.79 -9.29
CA ALA A 198 -4.57 -4.02 -10.05
C ALA A 198 -3.51 -3.95 -11.17
N SER A 199 -2.82 -5.05 -11.44
CA SER A 199 -2.01 -5.25 -12.64
C SER A 199 -2.84 -5.93 -13.73
N ASN A 200 -2.51 -5.70 -15.00
CA ASN A 200 -3.11 -6.46 -16.09
C ASN A 200 -2.51 -7.88 -16.11
N PRO A 201 -3.31 -8.95 -15.91
CA PRO A 201 -2.83 -10.32 -15.77
C PRO A 201 -2.23 -10.92 -17.05
N SER A 202 -2.47 -10.31 -18.21
CA SER A 202 -2.06 -10.85 -19.51
C SER A 202 -0.54 -10.86 -19.76
N TYR A 203 0.23 -10.13 -18.94
CA TYR A 203 1.66 -9.91 -19.17
C TYR A 203 2.56 -10.94 -18.48
N GLY A 204 2.17 -11.43 -17.30
CA GLY A 204 2.95 -12.40 -16.51
C GLY A 204 4.41 -12.01 -16.24
N LEU A 205 4.75 -10.71 -16.37
CA LEU A 205 6.11 -10.15 -16.37
C LEU A 205 6.80 -10.22 -15.00
N ASP A 206 6.00 -10.27 -13.95
CA ASP A 206 6.40 -10.32 -12.54
C ASP A 206 6.35 -11.75 -11.97
N GLN A 207 6.13 -12.75 -12.83
CA GLN A 207 6.04 -14.14 -12.39
C GLN A 207 7.33 -14.61 -11.72
N PHE A 208 7.15 -15.30 -10.59
CA PHE A 208 8.20 -16.01 -9.89
C PHE A 208 7.78 -17.46 -9.67
N GLY A 209 8.75 -18.38 -9.71
CA GLY A 209 8.52 -19.79 -9.44
C GLY A 209 8.96 -20.16 -8.04
N THR A 210 8.25 -21.08 -7.39
CA THR A 210 8.76 -21.81 -6.23
C THR A 210 8.29 -23.26 -6.30
N TYR A 211 9.14 -24.19 -5.88
CA TYR A 211 8.75 -25.59 -5.74
C TYR A 211 8.18 -25.76 -4.33
N PHE A 212 6.86 -25.88 -4.24
CA PHE A 212 6.22 -26.43 -3.06
C PHE A 212 6.21 -27.96 -3.20
N PRO A 213 6.85 -28.74 -2.31
CA PRO A 213 6.50 -30.14 -2.17
C PRO A 213 5.02 -30.20 -1.80
N ARG A 214 4.32 -31.11 -2.47
CA ARG A 214 2.91 -31.41 -2.19
C ARG A 214 2.75 -31.91 -0.76
#